data_AF-I1D6C5-F1
#
_entry.id   AF-I1D6C5-F1
#
_cell.length_a   1.000
_cell.length_b   1.000
_cell.length_c   1.000
_cell.angle_alpha   90.00
_cell.angle_beta   90.00
_cell.angle_gamma   90.00
#
_symmetry.space_group_name_H-M   'P 1'
#
loop_
_entity.id
_entity.type
_entity.pdbx_description
1 polymer ?
#
loop_
_entity_poly.entity_id
_entity_poly.type
_entity_poly.pdbx_seq_one_letter_code
_entity_poly.pdbx_strand_id
1 'polypeptide(L)' 'MNEKKQRNPQDRRENSRRRKTLDAVFGDVLPTTTRDERDTYSSTGLPDDWYRENRPPHHDR' A
#
# COMPACT_ATOMS: atom_id res chain seq x y z
N MET A 1 -4.08 3.13 -36.78
CA MET A 1 -3.20 1.98 -36.47
C MET A 1 -2.24 2.46 -35.39
N ASN A 2 -2.37 1.98 -34.15
CA ASN A 2 -1.63 2.54 -33.02
C ASN A 2 -0.16 2.10 -33.04
N GLU A 3 0.73 3.08 -33.11
CA GLU A 3 2.16 2.93 -33.13
C GLU A 3 2.66 2.33 -31.80
N LYS A 4 3.23 1.12 -31.86
CA LYS A 4 3.85 0.47 -30.71
C LYS A 4 5.11 1.25 -30.35
N LYS A 5 4.95 2.23 -29.45
CA LYS A 5 6.06 2.97 -28.84
C LYS A 5 7.03 1.96 -28.22
N GLN A 6 8.14 1.71 -28.90
CA GLN A 6 9.17 0.77 -28.47
C GLN A 6 9.71 1.27 -27.13
N ARG A 7 9.35 0.59 -26.03
CA ARG A 7 9.83 0.95 -24.69
C ARG A 7 11.34 0.77 -24.63
N ASN A 8 12.06 1.81 -24.23
CA ASN A 8 13.51 1.80 -24.11
C ASN A 8 13.91 0.66 -23.14
N PRO A 9 14.94 -0.16 -23.44
CA PRO A 9 15.43 -1.19 -22.53
C PRO A 9 15.80 -0.66 -21.13
N GLN A 10 16.17 0.62 -21.01
CA GLN A 10 16.40 1.26 -19.72
C GLN A 10 15.11 1.39 -18.89
N ASP A 11 14.00 1.79 -19.50
CA ASP A 11 12.68 1.91 -18.84
C ASP A 11 12.21 0.55 -18.31
N ARG A 12 12.48 -0.53 -19.04
CA ARG A 12 12.13 -1.89 -18.61
C ARG A 12 12.89 -2.28 -17.35
N ARG A 13 14.20 -1.97 -17.28
CA ARG A 13 15.03 -2.24 -16.09
C ARG A 13 14.57 -1.41 -14.89
N GLU A 14 14.25 -0.13 -15.11
CA GLU A 14 13.73 0.74 -14.07
C GLU A 14 12.38 0.25 -13.53
N ASN A 15 11.45 -0.13 -14.41
CA ASN A 15 10.16 -0.69 -14.02
C ASN A 15 10.31 -1.99 -13.22
N SER A 16 11.19 -2.89 -13.65
CA SER A 16 11.51 -4.11 -12.88
C SER A 16 12.08 -3.82 -11.50
N ARG A 17 12.92 -2.78 -11.34
CA ARG A 17 13.43 -2.36 -10.02
C ARG A 17 12.31 -1.80 -9.15
N ARG A 18 11.48 -0.91 -9.69
CA ARG A 18 10.33 -0.33 -8.98
C ARG A 18 9.37 -1.42 -8.50
N ARG A 19 9.11 -2.42 -9.33
CA ARG A 19 8.24 -3.56 -8.95
C ARG A 19 8.82 -4.35 -7.77
N LYS A 20 10.12 -4.69 -7.82
CA LYS A 20 10.80 -5.35 -6.69
C LYS A 20 10.73 -4.54 -5.39
N THR A 21 10.88 -3.21 -5.46
CA THR A 21 10.77 -2.35 -4.28
C THR A 21 9.36 -2.35 -3.71
N LEU A 22 8.34 -2.30 -4.56
CA LEU A 22 6.94 -2.39 -4.13
C LEU A 22 6.63 -3.76 -3.55
N ASP A 23 7.06 -4.84 -4.19
CA ASP A 23 6.83 -6.21 -3.70
C ASP A 23 7.55 -6.45 -2.36
N ALA A 24 8.67 -5.78 -2.10
CA ALA A 24 9.35 -5.82 -0.80
C ALA A 24 8.57 -5.10 0.33
N VAL A 25 7.77 -4.09 -0.02
CA VAL A 25 6.95 -3.33 0.95
C VAL A 25 5.57 -3.96 1.13
N PHE A 26 4.96 -4.42 0.04
CA PHE A 26 3.55 -4.83 -0.02
C PHE A 26 3.36 -6.33 -0.16
N GLY A 27 4.44 -7.09 -0.43
CA GLY A 27 4.36 -8.50 -0.81
C GLY A 27 4.03 -8.68 -2.29
N ASP A 28 4.07 -9.94 -2.73
CA ASP A 28 3.74 -10.40 -4.08
C ASP A 28 2.29 -10.87 -4.23
N VAL A 29 1.65 -11.20 -3.10
CA VAL A 29 0.26 -11.71 -3.05
C VAL A 29 -0.65 -10.69 -2.39
N LEU A 30 -1.67 -10.25 -3.13
CA LEU A 30 -2.76 -9.48 -2.54
C LEU A 30 -3.69 -10.39 -1.72
N PRO A 31 -4.24 -9.91 -0.59
CA PRO A 31 -5.24 -10.66 0.17
C PRO A 31 -6.42 -11.06 -0.71
N THR A 32 -6.91 -12.29 -0.54
CA THR A 32 -8.11 -12.79 -1.24
C THR A 32 -9.41 -12.16 -0.76
N THR A 33 -9.35 -11.41 0.34
CA THR A 33 -10.50 -10.86 1.06
C THR A 33 -10.26 -9.38 1.31
N THR A 34 -11.24 -8.56 0.96
CA THR A 34 -11.19 -7.11 1.21
C THR A 34 -11.32 -6.82 2.71
N ARG A 35 -11.23 -5.54 3.11
CA ARG A 35 -11.33 -5.17 4.53
C ARG A 35 -12.75 -5.38 5.08
N ASP A 36 -13.75 -5.11 4.25
CA ASP A 36 -15.17 -5.24 4.57
C ASP A 36 -15.64 -6.69 4.70
N GLU A 37 -15.01 -7.64 3.99
CA GLU A 37 -15.31 -9.06 4.06
C GLU A 37 -14.60 -9.78 5.23
N ARG A 38 -13.63 -9.12 5.88
CA ARG A 38 -12.78 -9.73 6.91
C ARG A 38 -13.45 -9.64 8.28
N ASP A 39 -13.39 -10.72 9.05
CA ASP A 39 -13.98 -10.75 10.39
C ASP A 39 -13.24 -9.79 11.34
N THR A 40 -14.00 -8.87 11.95
CA THR A 40 -13.48 -7.78 12.79
C THR A 40 -12.82 -8.27 14.07
N TYR A 41 -13.10 -9.51 14.49
CA TYR A 41 -12.51 -10.16 15.67
C TYR A 41 -10.98 -10.20 15.65
N SER A 42 -10.37 -10.17 14.48
CA SER A 42 -8.90 -10.21 14.31
C SER A 42 -8.22 -8.85 14.48
N SER A 43 -8.99 -7.75 14.43
CA SER A 43 -8.46 -6.39 14.51
C SER A 43 -8.61 -5.89 15.93
N THR A 44 -7.67 -6.21 16.82
CA THR A 44 -7.45 -5.36 17.99
C THR A 44 -7.17 -3.96 17.45
N GLY A 45 -8.11 -3.03 17.63
CA GLY A 45 -7.93 -1.64 17.22
C GLY A 45 -6.63 -1.08 17.77
N LEU A 46 -6.15 0.03 17.20
CA LEU A 46 -4.96 0.69 17.73
C LEU A 46 -5.22 1.06 19.22
N PRO A 47 -4.22 0.93 20.11
CA PRO A 47 -4.38 1.31 21.51
C PRO A 47 -4.83 2.77 21.64
N ASP A 48 -5.61 3.07 22.68
CA ASP A 48 -6.09 4.43 22.95
C ASP A 48 -4.93 5.45 23.03
N ASP A 49 -3.78 5.00 23.55
CA ASP A 49 -2.57 5.81 23.64
C ASP A 49 -2.04 6.26 22.27
N TRP A 50 -2.17 5.42 21.23
CA TRP A 50 -1.75 5.80 19.87
C TRP A 50 -2.57 6.97 19.34
N TYR A 51 -3.87 7.01 19.62
CA TYR A 51 -4.75 8.11 19.19
C TYR A 51 -4.43 9.41 19.92
N ARG A 52 -4.04 9.34 21.19
CA ARG A 52 -3.63 10.51 21.99
C ARG A 52 -2.31 11.09 21.49
N GLU A 53 -1.35 10.24 21.15
CA GLU A 53 -0.03 10.63 20.64
C GLU A 53 -0.10 11.24 19.23
N ASN A 54 -1.03 10.77 18.39
CA ASN A 54 -1.14 11.19 16.99
C ASN A 54 -2.28 12.18 16.76
N ARG A 55 -2.73 12.85 17.82
CA ARG A 55 -3.90 13.73 17.75
C ARG A 55 -3.61 14.99 16.94
N PRO A 56 -4.42 15.34 15.93
CA PRO A 56 -4.23 16.58 15.17
C PRO A 56 -4.29 17.82 16.07
N PRO A 57 -3.56 18.91 15.73
CA PRO A 57 -3.46 20.12 16.56
C PRO A 57 -4.79 20.81 16.90
N HIS A 58 -5.86 20.48 16.18
CA HIS A 58 -7.18 21.10 16.30
C HIS A 58 -8.21 20.22 17.03
N HIS A 59 -7.84 19.03 17.51
CA HIS A 59 -8.83 18.05 17.96
C HIS A 59 -9.53 18.43 19.30
N ASP A 60 -9.06 19.44 20.04
CA ASP A 60 -9.72 19.97 21.27
C ASP A 60 -10.33 21.36 21.09
N ARG A 61 -10.29 21.93 19.87
CA ARG A 61 -10.65 23.33 19.63
C ARG A 61 -12.09 23.49 19.17
#